data_AF-A0A7X3K561-F1
#
_entry.id   AF-A0A7X3K561-F1
#
_cell.length_a   1.000
_cell.length_b   1.000
_cell.length_c   1.000
_cell.angle_alpha   90.00
_cell.angle_beta   90.00
_cell.angle_gamma   90.00
#
_symmetry.space_group_name_H-M   'P 1'
#
loop_
_entity.id
_entity.type
_entity.pdbx_description
1 polymer ?
#
loop_
_entity_poly.entity_id
_entity_poly.type
_entity_poly.pdbx_seq_one_letter_code
_entity_poly.pdbx_strand_id
1 'polypeptide(L)'
;MSKATAKPSAPLDEVMLAMDVVDTLRHQQNLVARELDGVTREQQLIDRLRTVYHQQGIEVPDHILKEGVSALAESRFAYEPPAPGLGTTLARIYVGRKQWGRPLMAGLIALAVLGVGYFGVWQPYQRGQAEQARLELSEGLPAEMDALYQTIYEETKVQQAVTEAEALVERGKAFAAEGDRAGAEDAVARLTALRDQLRLEYVLRVVNREGVQSGFWTFPEINTDATNYYVVVEALDPDGNALTLPILNEENGETEEVAIWGVRVSESVYDSVAADKRDDGIIQSNIMGRKSDGFLDVEYAVPVLGGAVTRW
;
A
#
# COMPACT_ATOMS: atom_id res chain seq x y z
N MET A 1 75.55 -38.36 67.91
CA MET A 1 75.34 -39.78 68.31
C MET A 1 74.60 -39.78 69.63
N SER A 2 73.29 -40.04 69.64
CA SER A 2 72.59 -40.57 70.82
C SER A 2 71.39 -41.38 70.36
N LYS A 3 71.39 -42.63 70.81
CA LYS A 3 70.53 -43.75 70.43
C LYS A 3 69.15 -43.68 71.08
N ALA A 4 68.25 -44.41 70.43
CA ALA A 4 66.93 -44.87 70.83
C ALA A 4 66.80 -45.34 72.29
N THR A 5 65.57 -45.27 72.83
CA THR A 5 64.79 -46.49 73.20
C THR A 5 63.34 -46.12 73.56
N ALA A 6 62.42 -46.92 73.03
CA ALA A 6 61.01 -46.94 73.36
C ALA A 6 60.77 -47.47 74.80
N LYS A 7 59.67 -47.06 75.42
CA LYS A 7 59.12 -47.61 76.67
C LYS A 7 57.70 -48.10 76.39
N PRO A 8 57.28 -49.30 76.86
CA PRO A 8 55.97 -49.86 76.55
C PRO A 8 54.90 -49.20 77.42
N SER A 9 53.74 -48.84 76.82
CA SER A 9 52.53 -48.51 77.56
C SER A 9 51.84 -49.79 78.03
N ALA A 10 51.15 -49.68 79.15
CA ALA A 10 50.58 -50.77 79.93
C ALA A 10 49.39 -51.47 79.21
N PRO A 11 49.09 -52.74 79.56
CA PRO A 11 48.00 -53.56 78.99
C PRO A 11 46.55 -53.02 79.20
N LEU A 12 46.38 -51.82 79.74
CA LEU A 12 45.08 -51.23 80.03
C LEU A 12 44.47 -50.51 78.82
N ASP A 13 45.29 -49.85 77.99
CA ASP A 13 44.83 -49.11 76.79
C ASP A 13 44.26 -50.08 75.74
N GLU A 14 44.84 -51.26 75.61
CA GLU A 14 44.41 -52.30 74.67
C GLU A 14 43.07 -52.91 75.09
N VAL A 15 42.80 -53.02 76.40
CA VAL A 15 41.52 -53.47 76.95
C VAL A 15 40.43 -52.39 76.83
N MET A 16 40.78 -51.12 77.05
CA MET A 16 39.85 -50.00 76.87
C MET A 16 39.44 -49.83 75.41
N LEU A 17 40.40 -49.96 74.48
CA LEU A 17 40.14 -49.94 73.04
C LEU A 17 39.27 -51.13 72.62
N ALA A 18 39.54 -52.33 73.13
CA ALA A 18 38.70 -53.49 72.88
C ALA A 18 37.27 -53.31 73.40
N MET A 19 37.07 -52.66 74.56
CA MET A 19 35.74 -52.35 75.10
C MET A 19 35.00 -51.30 74.25
N ASP A 20 35.68 -50.23 73.81
CA ASP A 20 35.06 -49.19 72.97
C ASP A 20 34.67 -49.74 71.59
N VAL A 21 35.49 -50.63 71.02
CA VAL A 21 35.15 -51.38 69.79
C VAL A 21 33.95 -52.29 70.01
N VAL A 22 33.83 -52.94 71.17
CA VAL A 22 32.67 -53.77 71.49
C VAL A 22 31.41 -52.93 71.72
N ASP A 23 31.51 -51.78 72.40
CA ASP A 23 30.36 -50.89 72.62
C ASP A 23 29.91 -50.22 71.32
N THR A 24 30.84 -49.84 70.45
CA THR A 24 30.51 -49.34 69.10
C THR A 24 29.90 -50.43 68.23
N LEU A 25 30.39 -51.67 68.26
CA LEU A 25 29.76 -52.80 67.55
C LEU A 25 28.39 -53.15 68.12
N ARG A 26 28.21 -53.09 69.44
CA ARG A 26 26.90 -53.31 70.09
C ARG A 26 25.93 -52.18 69.75
N HIS A 27 26.40 -50.94 69.65
CA HIS A 27 25.59 -49.80 69.24
C HIS A 27 25.24 -49.85 67.74
N GLN A 28 26.19 -50.27 66.90
CA GLN A 28 26.00 -50.46 65.46
C GLN A 28 25.07 -51.63 65.16
N GLN A 29 25.17 -52.78 65.84
CA GLN A 29 24.21 -53.88 65.70
C GLN A 29 22.80 -53.45 66.10
N ASN A 30 22.65 -52.66 67.17
CA ASN A 30 21.36 -52.10 67.56
C ASN A 30 20.81 -51.10 66.54
N LEU A 31 21.65 -50.33 65.83
CA LEU A 31 21.23 -49.41 64.76
C LEU A 31 20.92 -50.13 63.43
N VAL A 32 21.72 -51.13 63.07
CA VAL A 32 21.55 -51.99 61.89
C VAL A 32 20.26 -52.80 62.03
N ALA A 33 20.00 -53.39 63.20
CA ALA A 33 18.73 -54.06 63.50
C ALA A 33 17.53 -53.08 63.53
N ARG A 34 17.76 -51.79 63.81
CA ARG A 34 16.72 -50.75 63.81
C ARG A 34 16.30 -50.30 62.41
N GLU A 35 17.18 -50.48 61.42
CA GLU A 35 17.00 -49.99 60.04
C GLU A 35 16.69 -51.12 59.03
N LEU A 36 17.08 -52.38 59.28
CA LEU A 36 17.01 -53.46 58.27
C LEU A 36 15.79 -54.40 58.34
N ASP A 37 14.99 -54.34 59.39
CA ASP A 37 13.92 -55.31 59.63
C ASP A 37 12.54 -54.63 59.67
N GLY A 38 12.08 -54.17 58.50
CA GLY A 38 10.77 -53.51 58.37
C GLY A 38 9.61 -54.39 58.85
N VAL A 39 9.65 -55.69 58.55
CA VAL A 39 8.63 -56.68 58.95
C VAL A 39 8.64 -56.91 60.46
N THR A 40 9.81 -56.99 61.07
CA THR A 40 9.98 -57.21 62.52
C THR A 40 9.55 -55.97 63.31
N ARG A 41 9.77 -54.77 62.77
CA ARG A 41 9.32 -53.50 63.38
C ARG A 41 7.80 -53.34 63.36
N GLU A 42 7.16 -53.70 62.26
CA GLU A 42 5.69 -53.67 62.15
C GLU A 42 5.04 -54.55 63.22
N GLN A 43 5.54 -55.78 63.37
CA GLN A 43 5.07 -56.73 64.39
C GLN A 43 5.30 -56.22 65.83
N GLN A 44 6.49 -55.70 66.12
CA GLN A 44 6.78 -55.10 67.43
C GLN A 44 5.88 -53.90 67.75
N LEU A 45 5.52 -53.11 66.74
CA LEU A 45 4.61 -51.97 66.90
C LEU A 45 3.18 -52.43 67.17
N ILE A 46 2.70 -53.45 66.46
CA ILE A 46 1.39 -54.08 66.69
C ILE A 46 1.31 -54.65 68.10
N ASP A 47 2.32 -55.39 68.56
CA ASP A 47 2.33 -55.99 69.90
C ASP A 47 2.37 -54.94 71.01
N ARG A 48 3.12 -53.85 70.81
CA ARG A 48 3.15 -52.73 71.74
C ARG A 48 1.81 -51.99 71.79
N LEU A 49 1.17 -51.76 70.63
CA LEU A 49 -0.17 -51.16 70.57
C LEU A 49 -1.21 -52.06 71.23
N ARG A 50 -1.17 -53.38 70.98
CA ARG A 50 -2.05 -54.37 71.64
C ARG A 50 -1.95 -54.27 73.16
N THR A 51 -0.74 -54.22 73.69
CA THR A 51 -0.50 -54.13 75.14
C THR A 51 -1.08 -52.84 75.75
N VAL A 52 -0.92 -51.71 75.06
CA VAL A 52 -1.44 -50.41 75.52
C VAL A 52 -2.97 -50.38 75.55
N TYR A 53 -3.63 -50.85 74.49
CA TYR A 53 -5.10 -50.91 74.45
C TYR A 53 -5.66 -51.90 75.46
N HIS A 54 -4.99 -53.04 75.65
CA HIS A 54 -5.41 -54.04 76.62
C HIS A 54 -5.32 -53.52 78.06
N GLN A 55 -4.30 -52.72 78.40
CA GLN A 55 -4.18 -52.05 79.71
C GLN A 55 -5.29 -51.02 79.94
N GLN A 56 -5.86 -50.47 78.88
CA GLN A 56 -6.98 -49.53 78.94
C GLN A 56 -8.35 -50.25 78.97
N GLY A 57 -8.37 -51.59 79.02
CA GLY A 57 -9.59 -52.39 79.05
C GLY A 57 -10.32 -52.46 77.71
N ILE A 58 -9.65 -52.13 76.60
CA ILE A 58 -10.22 -52.13 75.25
C ILE A 58 -9.58 -53.26 74.45
N GLU A 59 -10.36 -54.28 74.07
CA GLU A 59 -9.90 -55.34 73.18
C GLU A 59 -10.02 -54.89 71.72
N VAL A 60 -8.88 -54.72 71.05
CA VAL A 60 -8.80 -54.34 69.64
C VAL A 60 -8.41 -55.57 68.81
N PRO A 61 -9.22 -55.98 67.82
CA PRO A 61 -8.88 -57.09 66.94
C PRO A 61 -7.59 -56.84 66.14
N ASP A 62 -6.78 -57.89 65.97
CA ASP A 62 -5.45 -57.80 65.33
C ASP A 62 -5.47 -57.25 63.89
N HIS A 63 -6.57 -57.41 63.15
CA HIS A 63 -6.69 -56.87 61.80
C HIS A 63 -6.76 -55.33 61.79
N ILE A 64 -7.40 -54.72 62.80
CA ILE A 64 -7.48 -53.26 62.94
C ILE A 64 -6.12 -52.67 63.29
N LEU A 65 -5.33 -53.36 64.12
CA LEU A 65 -3.98 -52.93 64.47
C LEU A 65 -3.03 -52.98 63.26
N LYS A 66 -3.15 -54.02 62.42
CA LYS A 66 -2.39 -54.12 61.17
C LYS A 66 -2.78 -53.02 60.17
N GLU A 67 -4.08 -52.82 59.97
CA GLU A 67 -4.60 -51.81 59.04
C GLU A 67 -4.23 -50.38 59.46
N GLY A 68 -4.24 -50.09 60.77
CA GLY A 68 -3.79 -48.80 61.29
C GLY A 68 -2.29 -48.55 61.09
N VAL A 69 -1.45 -49.58 61.24
CA VAL A 69 0.00 -49.47 61.03
C VAL A 69 0.34 -49.37 59.53
N SER A 70 -0.36 -50.11 58.66
CA SER A 70 -0.18 -50.00 57.21
C SER A 70 -0.61 -48.63 56.68
N ALA A 71 -1.72 -48.08 57.17
CA ALA A 71 -2.15 -46.72 56.81
C ALA A 71 -1.15 -45.63 57.27
N LEU A 72 -0.52 -45.83 58.43
CA LEU A 72 0.55 -44.95 58.91
C LEU A 72 1.82 -45.06 58.05
N ALA A 73 2.11 -46.25 57.53
CA ALA A 73 3.22 -46.46 56.60
C ALA A 73 2.95 -45.80 55.23
N GLU A 74 1.74 -45.96 54.68
CA GLU A 74 1.35 -45.39 53.38
C GLU A 74 1.29 -43.85 53.41
N SER A 75 0.74 -43.26 54.47
CA SER A 75 0.66 -41.80 54.63
C SER A 75 2.02 -41.12 54.81
N ARG A 76 3.04 -41.84 55.32
CA ARG A 76 4.42 -41.33 55.45
C ARG A 76 5.08 -41.06 54.10
N PHE A 77 4.58 -41.65 53.01
CA PHE A 77 5.11 -41.46 51.67
C PHE A 77 4.22 -40.57 50.79
N ALA A 78 3.14 -40.01 51.33
CA ALA A 78 2.28 -39.08 50.61
C ALA A 78 2.85 -37.66 50.68
N TYR A 79 3.06 -37.04 49.52
CA TYR A 79 3.44 -35.63 49.43
C TYR A 79 2.18 -34.75 49.52
N GLU A 80 2.08 -33.89 50.53
CA GLU A 80 1.09 -32.82 50.56
C GLU A 80 1.62 -31.59 49.81
N PRO A 81 1.02 -31.21 48.67
CA PRO A 81 1.44 -30.03 47.94
C PRO A 81 1.12 -28.75 48.73
N PRO A 82 1.95 -27.70 48.63
CA PRO A 82 1.69 -26.41 49.26
C PRO A 82 0.38 -25.79 48.74
N ALA A 83 -0.35 -25.11 49.62
CA ALA A 83 -1.63 -24.49 49.32
C ALA A 83 -1.53 -23.51 48.12
N PRO A 84 -2.57 -23.45 47.26
CA PRO A 84 -2.59 -22.53 46.14
C PRO A 84 -2.66 -21.09 46.64
N GLY A 85 -1.62 -20.30 46.33
CA GLY A 85 -1.54 -18.87 46.63
C GLY A 85 -0.76 -18.14 45.53
N LEU A 86 -0.74 -16.81 45.60
CA LEU A 86 -0.07 -15.96 44.59
C LEU A 86 1.43 -16.26 44.46
N GLY A 87 2.10 -16.58 45.58
CA GLY A 87 3.51 -16.99 45.56
C GLY A 87 3.70 -18.35 44.89
N THR A 88 2.82 -19.32 45.17
CA THR A 88 2.88 -20.68 44.62
C THR A 88 2.59 -20.69 43.12
N THR A 89 1.69 -19.84 42.63
CA THR A 89 1.40 -19.70 41.20
C THR A 89 2.55 -19.02 40.45
N LEU A 90 3.09 -17.91 40.97
CA LEU A 90 4.27 -17.26 40.39
C LEU A 90 5.49 -18.19 40.38
N ALA A 91 5.69 -18.99 41.43
CA ALA A 91 6.76 -19.98 41.49
C ALA A 91 6.58 -21.07 40.42
N ARG A 92 5.37 -21.62 40.23
CA ARG A 92 5.10 -22.59 39.15
C ARG A 92 5.34 -22.01 37.77
N ILE A 93 4.88 -20.77 37.55
CA ILE A 93 5.12 -20.01 36.33
C ILE A 93 6.64 -19.90 36.10
N TYR A 94 7.41 -19.42 37.09
CA TYR A 94 8.87 -19.29 36.99
C TYR A 94 9.63 -20.61 36.80
N VAL A 95 9.20 -21.71 37.43
CA VAL A 95 9.81 -23.04 37.25
C VAL A 95 9.57 -23.54 35.83
N GLY A 96 8.38 -23.32 35.28
CA GLY A 96 8.05 -23.64 33.90
C GLY A 96 8.75 -22.78 32.85
N ARG A 97 9.51 -21.73 33.22
CA ARG A 97 9.99 -20.65 32.31
C ARG A 97 10.66 -21.11 31.02
N LYS A 98 11.30 -22.28 31.00
CA LYS A 98 11.90 -22.83 29.77
C LYS A 98 10.86 -23.25 28.72
N GLN A 99 9.67 -23.67 29.14
CA GLN A 99 8.60 -24.14 28.26
C GLN A 99 7.83 -22.98 27.62
N TRP A 100 7.53 -21.92 28.39
CA TRP A 100 6.73 -20.78 27.90
C TRP A 100 7.57 -19.54 27.55
N GLY A 101 8.80 -19.41 28.06
CA GLY A 101 9.68 -18.27 27.76
C GLY A 101 10.17 -18.23 26.31
N ARG A 102 10.40 -19.38 25.68
CA ARG A 102 10.80 -19.47 24.26
C ARG A 102 9.71 -18.99 23.29
N PRO A 103 8.46 -19.50 23.34
CA PRO A 103 7.40 -18.98 22.48
C PRO A 103 7.06 -17.52 22.80
N LEU A 104 7.16 -17.10 24.07
CA LEU A 104 6.93 -15.71 24.46
C LEU A 104 8.00 -14.76 23.87
N MET A 105 9.27 -15.13 23.93
CA MET A 105 10.35 -14.38 23.25
C MET A 105 10.17 -14.34 21.74
N ALA A 106 9.82 -15.47 21.11
CA ALA A 106 9.55 -15.51 19.67
C ALA A 106 8.37 -14.60 19.30
N GLY A 107 7.30 -14.60 20.10
CA GLY A 107 6.15 -13.70 19.93
C GLY A 107 6.52 -12.22 20.08
N LEU A 108 7.35 -11.89 21.07
CA LEU A 108 7.85 -10.52 21.25
C LEU A 108 8.75 -10.07 20.10
N ILE A 109 9.63 -10.94 19.59
CA ILE A 109 10.46 -10.64 18.42
C ILE A 109 9.58 -10.45 17.18
N ALA A 110 8.58 -11.31 16.96
CA ALA A 110 7.66 -11.17 15.85
C ALA A 110 6.88 -9.85 15.92
N LEU A 111 6.39 -9.47 17.10
CA LEU A 111 5.74 -8.17 17.34
C LEU A 111 6.69 -7.00 17.07
N ALA A 112 7.95 -7.10 17.51
CA ALA A 112 8.95 -6.06 17.26
C ALA A 112 9.24 -5.92 15.76
N VAL A 113 9.39 -7.02 15.02
CA VAL A 113 9.61 -7.00 13.57
C VAL A 113 8.41 -6.41 12.84
N LEU A 114 7.18 -6.80 13.21
CA LEU A 114 5.95 -6.23 12.65
C LEU A 114 5.83 -4.74 12.96
N GLY A 115 6.15 -4.33 14.20
CA GLY A 115 6.16 -2.93 14.59
C GLY A 115 7.17 -2.12 13.78
N VAL A 116 8.41 -2.61 13.64
CA VAL A 116 9.45 -1.94 12.83
C VAL A 116 9.03 -1.87 11.36
N GLY A 117 8.46 -2.94 10.78
CA GLY A 117 7.97 -2.92 9.40
C GLY A 117 6.83 -1.92 9.20
N TYR A 118 5.86 -1.90 10.12
CA TYR A 118 4.72 -1.00 10.04
C TYR A 118 5.11 0.47 10.25
N PHE A 119 5.80 0.78 11.35
CA PHE A 119 6.17 2.16 11.70
C PHE A 119 7.37 2.69 10.92
N GLY A 120 8.30 1.82 10.51
CA GLY A 120 9.55 2.20 9.84
C GLY A 120 9.48 2.15 8.32
N VAL A 121 8.58 1.35 7.72
CA VAL A 121 8.47 1.22 6.26
C VAL A 121 7.08 1.65 5.79
N TRP A 122 6.02 1.03 6.30
CA TRP A 122 4.68 1.22 5.73
C TRP A 122 4.08 2.60 6.01
N GLN A 123 4.15 3.07 7.25
CA GLN A 123 3.66 4.37 7.67
C GLN A 123 4.41 5.56 7.00
N PRO A 124 5.75 5.60 6.94
CA PRO A 124 6.45 6.66 6.22
C PRO A 124 6.25 6.57 4.70
N TYR A 125 6.12 5.38 4.13
CA TYR A 125 5.83 5.22 2.71
C TYR A 125 4.45 5.81 2.32
N GLN A 126 3.41 5.53 3.11
CA GLN A 126 2.09 6.14 2.88
C GLN A 126 2.10 7.67 3.07
N ARG A 127 2.81 8.16 4.09
CA ARG A 127 2.96 9.62 4.32
C ARG A 127 3.72 10.28 3.18
N GLY A 128 4.80 9.67 2.70
CA GLY A 128 5.57 10.17 1.57
C GLY A 128 4.74 10.27 0.29
N GLN A 129 3.91 9.28 -0.02
CA GLN A 129 3.01 9.38 -1.17
C GLN A 129 1.96 10.48 -1.03
N ALA A 130 1.35 10.62 0.17
CA ALA A 130 0.36 11.67 0.42
C ALA A 130 1.00 13.07 0.40
N GLU A 131 2.23 13.22 0.89
CA GLU A 131 2.99 14.47 0.83
C GLU A 131 3.42 14.80 -0.60
N GLN A 132 3.90 13.83 -1.37
CA GLN A 132 4.25 14.05 -2.78
C GLN A 132 3.03 14.44 -3.62
N ALA A 133 1.90 13.77 -3.45
CA ALA A 133 0.67 14.13 -4.14
C ALA A 133 0.18 15.54 -3.77
N ARG A 134 0.42 15.98 -2.52
CA ARG A 134 0.13 17.35 -2.09
C ARG A 134 1.07 18.36 -2.72
N LEU A 135 2.37 18.09 -2.71
CA LEU A 135 3.39 18.98 -3.29
C LEU A 135 3.20 19.13 -4.79
N GLU A 136 2.93 18.03 -5.50
CA GLU A 136 2.63 18.04 -6.93
C GLU A 136 1.40 18.89 -7.24
N LEU A 137 0.35 18.79 -6.43
CA LEU A 137 -0.85 19.60 -6.60
C LEU A 137 -0.63 21.07 -6.22
N SER A 138 0.09 21.35 -5.14
CA SER A 138 0.27 22.71 -4.62
C SER A 138 1.34 23.52 -5.34
N GLU A 139 2.37 22.85 -5.86
CA GLU A 139 3.54 23.51 -6.48
C GLU A 139 3.76 23.04 -7.91
N GLY A 140 3.68 21.74 -8.17
CA GLY A 140 3.97 21.15 -9.49
C GLY A 140 3.04 21.64 -10.59
N LEU A 141 1.73 21.37 -10.46
CA LEU A 141 0.72 21.76 -11.45
C LEU A 141 0.63 23.28 -11.64
N PRO A 142 0.61 24.11 -10.58
CA PRO A 142 0.64 25.57 -10.75
C PRO A 142 1.88 26.08 -11.50
N ALA A 143 3.06 25.50 -11.24
CA ALA A 143 4.29 25.88 -11.94
C ALA A 143 4.25 25.47 -13.43
N GLU A 144 3.67 24.31 -13.75
CA GLU A 144 3.46 23.88 -15.13
C GLU A 144 2.50 24.82 -15.88
N MET A 145 1.39 25.20 -15.23
CA MET A 145 0.45 26.19 -15.78
C MET A 145 1.13 27.54 -16.06
N ASP A 146 1.98 28.01 -15.15
CA ASP A 146 2.73 29.25 -15.33
C ASP A 146 3.71 29.16 -16.50
N ALA A 147 4.41 28.03 -16.64
CA ALA A 147 5.31 27.80 -17.78
C ALA A 147 4.56 27.75 -19.12
N LEU A 148 3.41 27.08 -19.17
CA LEU A 148 2.55 27.04 -20.36
C LEU A 148 2.02 28.43 -20.71
N TYR A 149 1.56 29.19 -19.71
CA TYR A 149 1.11 30.56 -19.90
C TYR A 149 2.20 31.46 -20.47
N GLN A 150 3.42 31.41 -19.93
CA GLN A 150 4.53 32.20 -20.46
C GLN A 150 4.82 31.84 -21.92
N THR A 151 4.83 30.55 -22.24
CA THR A 151 5.02 30.09 -23.63
C THR A 151 3.93 30.65 -24.56
N ILE A 152 2.66 30.56 -24.15
CA ILE A 152 1.53 31.10 -24.93
C ILE A 152 1.65 32.61 -25.09
N TYR A 153 2.02 33.32 -24.02
CA TYR A 153 2.16 34.78 -24.00
C TYR A 153 3.28 35.25 -24.94
N GLU A 154 4.39 34.52 -25.02
CA GLU A 154 5.52 34.83 -25.90
C GLU A 154 5.21 34.52 -27.38
N GLU A 155 4.49 33.44 -27.65
CA GLU A 155 4.22 32.96 -29.01
C GLU A 155 3.02 33.68 -29.67
N THR A 156 1.97 33.98 -28.90
CA THR A 156 0.73 34.55 -29.44
C THR A 156 0.90 35.93 -30.08
N LYS A 157 0.14 36.18 -31.14
CA LYS A 157 -0.04 37.47 -31.82
C LYS A 157 -1.41 38.09 -31.57
N VAL A 158 -2.29 37.39 -30.84
CA VAL A 158 -3.67 37.80 -30.58
C VAL A 158 -3.97 37.90 -29.09
N GLN A 159 -4.65 38.98 -28.70
CA GLN A 159 -5.00 39.25 -27.30
C GLN A 159 -5.97 38.20 -26.73
N GLN A 160 -6.84 37.63 -27.57
CA GLN A 160 -7.80 36.60 -27.17
C GLN A 160 -7.11 35.40 -26.52
N ALA A 161 -6.00 34.91 -27.09
CA ALA A 161 -5.28 33.77 -26.55
C ALA A 161 -4.68 34.07 -25.16
N VAL A 162 -4.19 35.30 -24.95
CA VAL A 162 -3.67 35.72 -23.63
C VAL A 162 -4.79 35.69 -22.59
N THR A 163 -5.93 36.28 -22.90
CA THR A 163 -7.08 36.34 -21.98
C THR A 163 -7.64 34.95 -21.69
N GLU A 164 -7.68 34.07 -22.68
CA GLU A 164 -8.11 32.68 -22.48
C GLU A 164 -7.12 31.89 -21.61
N ALA A 165 -5.82 32.01 -21.88
CA ALA A 165 -4.77 31.36 -21.10
C ALA A 165 -4.76 31.86 -19.64
N GLU A 166 -4.88 33.16 -19.41
CA GLU A 166 -4.96 33.75 -18.07
C GLU A 166 -6.14 33.16 -17.29
N ALA A 167 -7.33 33.13 -17.90
CA ALA A 167 -8.52 32.55 -17.28
C ALA A 167 -8.40 31.03 -17.01
N LEU A 168 -7.61 30.29 -17.80
CA LEU A 168 -7.32 28.88 -17.57
C LEU A 168 -6.36 28.69 -16.39
N VAL A 169 -5.30 29.50 -16.29
CA VAL A 169 -4.34 29.47 -15.17
C VAL A 169 -5.03 29.80 -13.86
N GLU A 170 -5.84 30.87 -13.83
CA GLU A 170 -6.55 31.27 -12.61
C GLU A 170 -7.47 30.17 -12.10
N ARG A 171 -8.26 29.56 -12.99
CA ARG A 171 -9.15 28.44 -12.65
C ARG A 171 -8.37 27.20 -12.23
N GLY A 172 -7.32 26.84 -12.96
CA GLY A 172 -6.48 25.69 -12.66
C GLY A 172 -5.81 25.80 -11.28
N LYS A 173 -5.29 26.98 -10.93
CA LYS A 173 -4.72 27.26 -9.61
C LYS A 173 -5.76 27.21 -8.50
N ALA A 174 -6.99 27.68 -8.76
CA ALA A 174 -8.09 27.55 -7.81
C ALA A 174 -8.43 26.08 -7.55
N PHE A 175 -8.55 25.25 -8.59
CA PHE A 175 -8.77 23.81 -8.44
C PHE A 175 -7.65 23.12 -7.65
N ALA A 176 -6.39 23.46 -7.94
CA ALA A 176 -5.25 22.97 -7.20
C ALA A 176 -5.31 23.34 -5.69
N ALA A 177 -5.67 24.58 -5.38
CA ALA A 177 -5.82 25.05 -4.00
C ALA A 177 -6.99 24.36 -3.25
N GLU A 178 -8.05 23.99 -3.96
CA GLU A 178 -9.21 23.27 -3.41
C GLU A 178 -8.98 21.76 -3.25
N GLY A 179 -7.87 21.23 -3.76
CA GLY A 179 -7.59 19.80 -3.75
C GLY A 179 -8.18 19.03 -4.95
N ASP A 180 -8.78 19.74 -5.91
CA ASP A 180 -9.32 19.16 -7.14
C ASP A 180 -8.22 18.97 -8.18
N ARG A 181 -7.61 17.77 -8.10
CA ARG A 181 -6.56 17.37 -9.03
C ARG A 181 -7.07 17.26 -10.47
N ALA A 182 -8.27 16.74 -10.68
CA ALA A 182 -8.80 16.51 -12.02
C ALA A 182 -9.07 17.84 -12.74
N GLY A 183 -9.63 18.82 -12.01
CA GLY A 183 -9.82 20.18 -12.53
C GLY A 183 -8.50 20.88 -12.86
N ALA A 184 -7.47 20.70 -12.03
CA ALA A 184 -6.14 21.27 -12.29
C ALA A 184 -5.47 20.61 -13.52
N GLU A 185 -5.54 19.29 -13.66
CA GLU A 185 -5.01 18.55 -14.81
C GLU A 185 -5.76 18.92 -16.11
N ASP A 186 -7.08 19.11 -16.07
CA ASP A 186 -7.87 19.60 -17.22
C ASP A 186 -7.43 21.01 -17.66
N ALA A 187 -7.13 21.91 -16.70
CA ALA A 187 -6.62 23.23 -17.02
C ALA A 187 -5.26 23.18 -17.73
N VAL A 188 -4.34 22.31 -17.29
CA VAL A 188 -3.06 22.05 -17.99
C VAL A 188 -3.28 21.51 -19.40
N ALA A 189 -4.21 20.56 -19.56
CA ALA A 189 -4.54 19.99 -20.87
C ALA A 189 -5.09 21.04 -21.83
N ARG A 190 -5.98 21.93 -21.36
CA ARG A 190 -6.52 23.03 -22.18
C ARG A 190 -5.48 24.07 -22.55
N LEU A 191 -4.59 24.43 -21.61
CA LEU A 191 -3.45 25.33 -21.91
C LEU A 191 -2.53 24.71 -22.96
N THR A 192 -2.27 23.40 -22.85
CA THR A 192 -1.48 22.65 -23.83
C THR A 192 -2.15 22.67 -25.20
N ALA A 193 -3.45 22.40 -25.28
CA ALA A 193 -4.21 22.45 -26.53
C ALA A 193 -4.20 23.87 -27.16
N LEU A 194 -4.34 24.92 -26.35
CA LEU A 194 -4.29 26.31 -26.81
C LEU A 194 -2.91 26.65 -27.40
N ARG A 195 -1.82 26.25 -26.73
CA ARG A 195 -0.45 26.39 -27.25
C ARG A 195 -0.28 25.64 -28.57
N ASP A 196 -0.76 24.40 -28.63
CA ASP A 196 -0.60 23.57 -29.83
C ASP A 196 -1.41 24.13 -31.01
N GLN A 197 -2.59 24.71 -30.75
CA GLN A 197 -3.38 25.43 -31.75
C GLN A 197 -2.67 26.70 -32.25
N LEU A 198 -2.00 27.44 -31.37
CA LEU A 198 -1.21 28.63 -31.77
C LEU A 198 -0.02 28.25 -32.65
N ARG A 199 0.60 27.09 -32.40
CA ARG A 199 1.74 26.59 -33.19
C ARG A 199 1.33 25.96 -34.51
N LEU A 200 0.04 25.65 -34.68
CA LEU A 200 -0.47 25.00 -35.86
C LEU A 200 -0.46 25.97 -37.05
N GLU A 201 0.37 25.68 -38.05
CA GLU A 201 0.49 26.42 -39.29
C GLU A 201 -0.02 25.57 -40.47
N TYR A 202 -0.92 26.12 -41.27
CA TYR A 202 -1.39 25.47 -42.50
C TYR A 202 -2.03 26.45 -43.48
N VAL A 203 -2.14 26.02 -44.74
CA VAL A 203 -2.91 26.71 -45.78
C VAL A 203 -4.19 25.92 -46.06
N LEU A 204 -5.32 26.61 -46.14
CA LEU A 204 -6.56 26.03 -46.65
C LEU A 204 -6.57 26.10 -48.16
N ARG A 205 -6.52 24.93 -48.80
CA ARG A 205 -6.52 24.80 -50.26
C ARG A 205 -7.81 24.16 -50.75
N VAL A 206 -8.38 24.67 -51.84
CA VAL A 206 -9.49 24.04 -52.56
C VAL A 206 -9.03 22.70 -53.12
N VAL A 207 -9.77 21.64 -52.84
CA VAL A 207 -9.44 20.30 -53.32
C VAL A 207 -9.68 20.24 -54.83
N ASN A 208 -8.66 19.90 -55.60
CA ASN A 208 -8.75 19.69 -57.05
C ASN A 208 -8.08 18.38 -57.46
N ARG A 209 -8.79 17.25 -57.29
CA ARG A 209 -8.34 15.91 -57.69
C ARG A 209 -9.50 15.05 -58.16
N GLU A 210 -9.19 14.01 -58.93
CA GLU A 210 -10.18 13.06 -59.45
C GLU A 210 -10.95 12.37 -58.32
N GLY A 211 -12.26 12.19 -58.52
CA GLY A 211 -13.14 11.54 -57.55
C GLY A 211 -13.58 12.40 -56.37
N VAL A 212 -13.14 13.67 -56.27
CA VAL A 212 -13.55 14.60 -55.21
C VAL A 212 -14.13 15.87 -55.82
N GLN A 213 -15.31 16.27 -55.35
CA GLN A 213 -15.92 17.55 -55.72
C GLN A 213 -15.15 18.72 -55.09
N SER A 214 -14.94 19.80 -55.84
CA SER A 214 -14.28 21.02 -55.33
C SER A 214 -15.26 21.99 -54.67
N GLY A 215 -16.55 21.76 -54.85
CA GLY A 215 -17.64 22.53 -54.28
C GLY A 215 -18.98 21.88 -54.61
N PHE A 216 -19.98 22.20 -53.81
CA PHE A 216 -21.36 21.76 -53.98
C PHE A 216 -22.30 22.77 -53.36
N TRP A 217 -23.60 22.61 -53.62
CA TRP A 217 -24.64 23.38 -52.98
C TRP A 217 -25.74 22.46 -52.49
N THR A 218 -26.39 22.83 -51.40
CA THR A 218 -27.49 22.07 -50.78
C THR A 218 -28.54 23.02 -50.20
N PHE A 219 -29.71 22.47 -49.88
CA PHE A 219 -30.78 23.20 -49.19
C PHE A 219 -30.81 22.75 -47.72
N PRO A 220 -30.85 23.68 -46.75
CA PRO A 220 -31.03 23.33 -45.34
C PRO A 220 -32.32 22.54 -45.13
N GLU A 221 -32.30 21.53 -44.24
CA GLU A 221 -33.50 20.73 -43.95
C GLU A 221 -34.66 21.55 -43.37
N ILE A 222 -34.33 22.60 -42.60
CA ILE A 222 -35.32 23.43 -41.89
C ILE A 222 -35.81 24.58 -42.78
N ASN A 223 -34.93 25.19 -43.57
CA ASN A 223 -35.24 26.30 -44.45
C ASN A 223 -34.88 25.93 -45.89
N THR A 224 -35.77 25.18 -46.53
CA THR A 224 -35.59 24.67 -47.89
C THR A 224 -35.58 25.76 -48.97
N ASP A 225 -36.00 26.98 -48.63
CA ASP A 225 -36.00 28.12 -49.56
C ASP A 225 -34.61 28.79 -49.67
N ALA A 226 -33.69 28.46 -48.77
CA ALA A 226 -32.32 28.95 -48.80
C ALA A 226 -31.39 27.97 -49.53
N THR A 227 -30.46 28.48 -50.34
CA THR A 227 -29.39 27.67 -50.95
C THR A 227 -28.08 27.98 -50.22
N ASN A 228 -27.43 26.92 -49.72
CA ASN A 228 -26.10 27.01 -49.13
C ASN A 228 -25.06 26.55 -50.14
N TYR A 229 -24.02 27.35 -50.31
CA TYR A 229 -22.91 27.06 -51.20
C TYR A 229 -21.66 26.72 -50.40
N TYR A 230 -20.99 25.64 -50.78
CA TYR A 230 -19.80 25.12 -50.13
C TYR A 230 -18.66 24.92 -51.11
N VAL A 231 -17.45 25.27 -50.68
CA VAL A 231 -16.19 24.96 -51.36
C VAL A 231 -15.45 23.92 -50.53
N VAL A 232 -15.05 22.82 -51.16
CA VAL A 232 -14.37 21.71 -50.49
C VAL A 232 -12.89 22.03 -50.37
N VAL A 233 -12.39 22.03 -49.14
CA VAL A 233 -11.01 22.39 -48.81
C VAL A 233 -10.30 21.27 -48.07
N GLU A 234 -8.97 21.34 -48.09
CA GLU A 234 -8.06 20.57 -47.25
C GLU A 234 -7.06 21.53 -46.57
N ALA A 235 -6.65 21.21 -45.35
CA ALA A 235 -5.54 21.90 -44.68
C ALA A 235 -4.22 21.23 -45.04
N LEU A 236 -3.23 22.04 -45.43
CA LEU A 236 -1.88 21.58 -45.77
C LEU A 236 -0.85 22.25 -44.89
N ASP A 237 0.02 21.47 -44.26
CA ASP A 237 1.17 21.99 -43.51
C ASP A 237 2.20 22.67 -44.44
N PRO A 238 3.25 23.32 -43.89
CA PRO A 238 4.31 23.94 -44.69
C PRO A 238 5.07 22.99 -45.62
N ASP A 239 5.06 21.69 -45.31
CA ASP A 239 5.68 20.62 -46.12
C ASP A 239 4.74 20.11 -47.24
N GLY A 240 3.48 20.54 -47.23
CA GLY A 240 2.45 20.17 -48.20
C GLY A 240 1.68 18.88 -47.86
N ASN A 241 1.80 18.35 -46.65
CA ASN A 241 1.05 17.19 -46.19
C ASN A 241 -0.36 17.60 -45.73
N ALA A 242 -1.34 16.76 -46.03
CA ALA A 242 -2.71 16.97 -45.58
C ALA A 242 -2.85 16.71 -44.07
N LEU A 243 -3.47 17.67 -43.37
CA LEU A 243 -3.77 17.58 -41.96
C LEU A 243 -5.18 17.05 -41.74
N THR A 244 -5.37 16.31 -40.65
CA THR A 244 -6.70 15.98 -40.11
C THR A 244 -7.02 16.97 -39.01
N LEU A 245 -8.16 17.64 -39.10
CA LEU A 245 -8.56 18.67 -38.16
C LEU A 245 -9.95 18.40 -37.58
N PRO A 246 -10.19 18.79 -36.32
CA PRO A 246 -11.53 18.78 -35.73
C PRO A 246 -12.38 19.89 -36.33
N ILE A 247 -13.38 19.53 -37.14
CA ILE A 247 -14.29 20.47 -37.78
C ILE A 247 -15.70 20.30 -37.22
N LEU A 248 -16.29 21.39 -36.73
CA LEU A 248 -17.70 21.44 -36.32
C LEU A 248 -18.59 21.44 -37.57
N ASN A 249 -19.45 20.44 -37.68
CA ASN A 249 -20.44 20.37 -38.74
C ASN A 249 -21.70 21.17 -38.35
N GLU A 250 -22.07 22.14 -39.18
CA GLU A 250 -23.19 23.06 -38.91
C GLU A 250 -24.57 22.40 -39.03
N GLU A 251 -24.67 21.25 -39.70
CA GLU A 251 -25.95 20.53 -39.91
C GLU A 251 -26.32 19.65 -38.73
N ASN A 252 -25.35 18.97 -38.10
CA ASN A 252 -25.59 18.07 -36.97
C ASN A 252 -25.08 18.60 -35.62
N GLY A 253 -24.22 19.62 -35.61
CA GLY A 253 -23.60 20.18 -34.41
C GLY A 253 -22.49 19.32 -33.79
N GLU A 254 -22.02 18.29 -34.50
CA GLU A 254 -20.95 17.41 -34.05
C GLU A 254 -19.59 17.84 -34.61
N THR A 255 -18.53 17.71 -33.81
CA THR A 255 -17.15 17.91 -34.27
C THR A 255 -16.58 16.59 -34.78
N GLU A 256 -16.13 16.57 -36.03
CA GLU A 256 -15.55 15.39 -36.67
C GLU A 256 -14.10 15.64 -37.11
N GLU A 257 -13.23 14.65 -36.92
CA GLU A 257 -11.84 14.66 -37.40
C GLU A 257 -11.81 14.30 -38.88
N VAL A 258 -11.57 15.29 -39.75
CA VAL A 258 -11.59 15.12 -41.20
C VAL A 258 -10.39 15.76 -41.90
N ALA A 259 -9.98 15.17 -43.01
CA ALA A 259 -8.91 15.71 -43.86
C ALA A 259 -9.45 16.66 -44.95
N ILE A 260 -10.74 16.55 -45.27
CA ILE A 260 -11.44 17.42 -46.22
C ILE A 260 -12.81 17.79 -45.65
N TRP A 261 -13.23 19.02 -45.89
CA TRP A 261 -14.55 19.51 -45.47
C TRP A 261 -15.04 20.62 -46.40
N GLY A 262 -16.34 20.88 -46.41
CA GLY A 262 -16.95 21.99 -47.11
C GLY A 262 -16.94 23.25 -46.24
N VAL A 263 -16.38 24.36 -46.74
CA VAL A 263 -16.48 25.69 -46.12
C VAL A 263 -17.61 26.46 -46.78
N ARG A 264 -18.50 27.02 -45.97
CA ARG A 264 -19.64 27.81 -46.45
C ARG A 264 -19.19 29.17 -46.97
N VAL A 265 -19.55 29.46 -48.21
CA VAL A 265 -19.17 30.68 -48.93
C VAL A 265 -20.39 31.39 -49.51
N SER A 266 -20.20 32.61 -49.99
CA SER A 266 -21.22 33.26 -50.83
C SER A 266 -21.33 32.59 -52.19
N GLU A 267 -22.50 32.71 -52.82
CA GLU A 267 -22.73 32.27 -54.20
C GLU A 267 -21.67 32.80 -55.16
N SER A 268 -21.28 34.07 -55.01
CA SER A 268 -20.25 34.70 -55.86
C SER A 268 -18.88 34.02 -55.77
N VAL A 269 -18.49 33.52 -54.59
CA VAL A 269 -17.21 32.81 -54.39
C VAL A 269 -17.31 31.38 -54.92
N TYR A 270 -18.45 30.72 -54.72
CA TYR A 270 -18.70 29.41 -55.31
C TYR A 270 -18.65 29.46 -56.84
N ASP A 271 -19.34 30.42 -57.44
CA ASP A 271 -19.41 30.60 -58.89
C ASP A 271 -18.05 30.94 -59.49
N SER A 272 -17.22 31.71 -58.79
CA SER A 272 -15.87 32.01 -59.27
C SER A 272 -15.00 30.76 -59.32
N VAL A 273 -14.99 29.94 -58.26
CA VAL A 273 -14.26 28.66 -58.22
C VAL A 273 -14.79 27.68 -59.26
N ALA A 274 -16.12 27.61 -59.44
CA ALA A 274 -16.74 26.73 -60.42
C ALA A 274 -16.51 27.20 -61.87
N ALA A 275 -16.43 28.50 -62.12
CA ALA A 275 -16.07 29.04 -63.43
C ALA A 275 -14.60 28.74 -63.76
N ASP A 276 -13.69 28.98 -62.82
CA ASP A 276 -12.25 28.71 -62.94
C ASP A 276 -12.00 27.24 -63.34
N LYS A 277 -12.56 26.31 -62.55
CA LYS A 277 -12.43 24.87 -62.82
C LYS A 277 -13.03 24.43 -64.17
N ARG A 278 -14.07 25.10 -64.65
CA ARG A 278 -14.71 24.74 -65.94
C ARG A 278 -13.94 25.23 -67.15
N ASP A 279 -13.07 26.23 -66.99
CA ASP A 279 -12.31 26.80 -68.10
C ASP A 279 -11.26 25.81 -68.61
N ASP A 280 -10.38 25.34 -67.74
CA ASP A 280 -9.27 24.44 -68.09
C ASP A 280 -9.06 23.25 -67.12
N GLY A 281 -9.94 23.08 -66.14
CA GLY A 281 -9.82 22.05 -65.10
C GLY A 281 -8.90 22.43 -63.93
N ILE A 282 -8.27 23.60 -63.98
CA ILE A 282 -7.38 24.12 -62.95
C ILE A 282 -8.16 25.14 -62.11
N ILE A 283 -7.79 25.24 -60.83
CA ILE A 283 -8.28 26.29 -59.95
C ILE A 283 -7.06 27.16 -59.64
N GLN A 284 -6.99 28.33 -60.25
CA GLN A 284 -5.91 29.29 -60.16
C GLN A 284 -5.90 29.90 -58.75
N SER A 285 -7.08 30.29 -58.25
CA SER A 285 -7.25 30.85 -56.90
C SER A 285 -7.61 29.76 -55.90
N ASN A 286 -6.74 28.75 -55.78
CA ASN A 286 -7.00 27.57 -54.95
C ASN A 286 -6.70 27.77 -53.47
N ILE A 287 -6.21 28.93 -53.02
CA ILE A 287 -5.97 29.20 -51.60
C ILE A 287 -7.15 29.98 -51.02
N MET A 288 -7.85 29.36 -50.08
CA MET A 288 -9.02 29.96 -49.39
C MET A 288 -8.59 30.80 -48.18
N GLY A 289 -7.50 30.44 -47.53
CA GLY A 289 -7.00 31.13 -46.34
C GLY A 289 -5.73 30.51 -45.79
N ARG A 290 -5.15 31.15 -44.78
CA ARG A 290 -3.95 30.69 -44.09
C ARG A 290 -4.11 30.78 -42.57
N LYS A 291 -3.70 29.71 -41.90
CA LYS A 291 -3.46 29.66 -40.47
C LYS A 291 -1.96 29.87 -40.25
N SER A 292 -1.59 31.02 -39.70
CA SER A 292 -0.19 31.31 -39.34
C SER A 292 0.05 31.03 -37.86
N ASP A 293 1.32 30.82 -37.50
CA ASP A 293 1.75 30.65 -36.11
C ASP A 293 1.41 31.89 -35.26
N GLY A 294 1.06 31.65 -33.99
CA GLY A 294 0.68 32.67 -33.02
C GLY A 294 -0.72 33.28 -33.24
N PHE A 295 -1.47 32.88 -34.26
CA PHE A 295 -2.88 33.23 -34.42
C PHE A 295 -3.77 32.07 -33.95
N LEU A 296 -5.05 32.31 -33.64
CA LEU A 296 -6.02 31.24 -33.29
C LEU A 296 -6.88 30.81 -34.46
N ASP A 297 -7.17 31.73 -35.37
CA ASP A 297 -8.08 31.52 -36.48
C ASP A 297 -7.34 31.52 -37.82
N VAL A 298 -8.04 31.07 -38.86
CA VAL A 298 -7.61 31.16 -40.26
C VAL A 298 -7.91 32.57 -40.77
N GLU A 299 -6.91 33.21 -41.38
CA GLU A 299 -7.12 34.42 -42.17
C GLU A 299 -7.58 34.02 -43.57
N TYR A 300 -8.86 34.27 -43.87
CA TYR A 300 -9.45 33.93 -45.16
C TYR A 300 -9.13 34.98 -46.22
N ALA A 301 -8.68 34.52 -47.39
CA ALA A 301 -8.43 35.35 -48.57
C ALA A 301 -9.72 35.70 -49.32
N VAL A 302 -10.81 34.97 -49.05
CA VAL A 302 -12.13 35.17 -49.65
C VAL A 302 -13.20 35.31 -48.56
N PRO A 303 -14.33 35.99 -48.83
CA PRO A 303 -15.44 36.06 -47.88
C PRO A 303 -16.01 34.67 -47.58
N VAL A 304 -16.00 34.28 -46.30
CA VAL A 304 -16.65 33.06 -45.79
C VAL A 304 -17.81 33.42 -44.88
N LEU A 305 -18.80 32.53 -44.79
CA LEU A 305 -20.01 32.73 -43.98
C LEU A 305 -19.94 32.03 -42.60
N GLY A 306 -18.81 31.42 -42.27
CA GLY A 306 -18.52 30.85 -40.94
C GLY A 306 -19.11 29.46 -40.66
N GLY A 307 -19.80 28.85 -41.64
CA GLY A 307 -20.30 27.47 -41.55
C GLY A 307 -19.36 26.46 -42.21
N ALA A 308 -19.40 25.22 -41.73
CA ALA A 308 -18.67 24.10 -42.32
C ALA A 308 -19.49 22.81 -42.26
N VAL A 309 -19.23 21.90 -43.20
CA VAL A 309 -19.87 20.58 -43.28
C VAL A 309 -18.83 19.51 -43.59
N THR A 310 -18.98 18.35 -42.97
CA THR A 310 -17.99 17.26 -43.01
C THR A 310 -18.40 16.11 -43.94
N ARG A 311 -19.66 16.11 -44.40
CA ARG A 311 -20.26 15.08 -45.25
C ARG A 311 -21.20 15.72 -46.27
N TRP A 312 -21.24 15.18 -47.49
CA TRP A 312 -22.09 15.63 -48.60
C TRP A 312 -22.29 14.51 -49.63
#